data_AF-A0A7K6AXF9-F1
#
_entry.id   AF-A0A7K6AXF9-F1
#
_cell.length_a   1.000
_cell.length_b   1.000
_cell.length_c   1.000
_cell.angle_alpha   90.00
_cell.angle_beta   90.00
_cell.angle_gamma   90.00
#
_symmetry.space_group_name_H-M   'P 1'
#
loop_
_entity.id
_entity.type
_entity.pdbx_description
1 polymer ?
#
loop_
_entity_poly.entity_id
_entity_poly.type
_entity_poly.pdbx_seq_one_letter_code
_entity_poly.pdbx_strand_id
1 'polypeptide(L)'
;MENLSKANSKFVLDLLRRFNETNPTGNIFFSPLSISAALAMVILGAKGNTEAQILKTLHLDEVEDIHSRFQKLTMDVNRSNAPYLLHLANRLFGEKSYSFL
;
A
#
# COMPACT_ATOMS: atom_id res chain seq x y z
N MET A 1 8.55 3.16 -12.15
CA MET A 1 8.33 3.82 -10.84
C MET A 1 7.31 4.93 -10.96
N GLU A 2 7.31 5.71 -12.04
CA GLU A 2 6.38 6.82 -12.24
C GLU A 2 4.89 6.42 -12.11
N ASN A 3 4.44 5.36 -12.80
CA ASN A 3 3.03 4.93 -12.71
C ASN A 3 2.63 4.49 -11.30
N LEU A 4 3.48 3.71 -10.61
CA LEU A 4 3.25 3.33 -9.22
C LEU A 4 3.19 4.55 -8.29
N SER A 5 4.07 5.53 -8.49
CA SER A 5 4.07 6.76 -7.71
C SER A 5 2.79 7.56 -7.93
N LYS A 6 2.33 7.69 -9.19
CA LYS A 6 1.07 8.39 -9.53
C LYS A 6 -0.13 7.68 -8.90
N ALA A 7 -0.20 6.36 -9.00
CA ALA A 7 -1.25 5.54 -8.40
C ALA A 7 -1.31 5.73 -6.88
N ASN A 8 -0.17 5.54 -6.20
CA ASN A 8 -0.07 5.75 -4.75
C ASN A 8 -0.49 7.17 -4.36
N SER A 9 -0.02 8.20 -5.06
CA SER A 9 -0.40 9.60 -4.78
C SER A 9 -1.90 9.85 -4.92
N LYS A 10 -2.55 9.30 -5.96
CA LYS A 10 -4.01 9.40 -6.11
C LYS A 10 -4.74 8.76 -4.93
N PHE A 11 -4.35 7.54 -4.58
CA PHE A 11 -4.91 6.84 -3.42
C PHE A 11 -4.71 7.62 -2.11
N VAL A 12 -3.53 8.22 -1.89
CA VAL A 12 -3.27 9.07 -0.70
C VAL A 12 -4.26 10.21 -0.60
N LEU A 13 -4.51 10.91 -1.71
CA LEU A 13 -5.43 12.06 -1.75
C LEU A 13 -6.87 11.63 -1.50
N ASP A 14 -7.29 10.50 -2.07
CA ASP A 14 -8.61 9.93 -1.83
C ASP A 14 -8.77 9.55 -0.35
N LEU A 15 -7.79 8.87 0.24
CA LEU A 15 -7.82 8.46 1.64
C LEU A 15 -7.77 9.66 2.61
N LEU A 16 -6.93 10.66 2.30
CA LEU A 16 -6.86 11.90 3.09
C LEU A 16 -8.20 12.63 3.08
N ARG A 17 -8.89 12.69 1.92
CA ARG A 17 -10.24 13.26 1.84
C ARG A 17 -11.22 12.55 2.75
N ARG A 18 -11.17 11.20 2.80
CA ARG A 18 -12.01 10.40 3.73
C ARG A 18 -11.71 10.66 5.20
N PHE A 19 -10.43 10.82 5.57
CA PHE A 19 -10.08 11.19 6.93
C PHE A 19 -10.56 12.61 7.27
N ASN A 20 -10.46 13.55 6.32
CA ASN A 20 -10.93 14.91 6.53
C ASN A 20 -12.47 14.99 6.63
N GLU A 21 -13.22 14.15 5.91
CA GLU A 21 -14.68 14.05 6.03
C GLU A 21 -15.12 13.64 7.45
N THR A 22 -14.32 12.80 8.13
CA THR A 22 -14.63 12.26 9.47
C THR A 22 -13.99 13.06 10.60
N ASN A 23 -12.91 13.78 10.34
CA ASN A 23 -12.16 14.58 11.30
C ASN A 23 -11.68 15.90 10.66
N PRO A 24 -12.57 16.88 10.43
CA PRO A 24 -12.26 18.07 9.63
C PRO A 24 -11.32 19.08 10.29
N THR A 25 -11.13 18.99 11.61
CA THR A 25 -10.36 19.97 12.39
C THR A 25 -9.22 19.36 13.19
N GLY A 26 -9.20 18.03 13.32
CA GLY A 26 -8.14 17.32 14.04
C GLY A 26 -6.91 17.06 13.18
N ASN A 27 -5.83 16.68 13.86
CA ASN A 27 -4.61 16.26 13.18
C ASN A 27 -4.83 14.92 12.45
N ILE A 28 -4.37 14.85 11.20
CA ILE A 28 -4.35 13.63 10.41
C ILE A 28 -2.89 13.27 10.13
N PHE A 29 -2.46 12.09 10.56
CA PHE A 29 -1.13 11.55 10.32
C PHE A 29 -1.22 10.05 10.04
N PHE A 30 -0.69 9.61 8.90
CA PHE A 30 -0.66 8.21 8.50
C PHE A 30 0.49 7.96 7.51
N SER A 31 0.81 6.69 7.27
CA SER A 31 1.78 6.26 6.25
C SER A 31 1.03 5.66 5.05
N PRO A 32 0.79 6.43 3.99
CA PRO A 32 0.04 5.93 2.84
C PRO A 32 0.77 4.78 2.14
N LEU A 33 2.11 4.88 2.03
CA LEU A 33 2.93 3.85 1.41
C LEU A 33 2.83 2.51 2.15
N SER A 34 2.75 2.53 3.50
CA SER A 34 2.55 1.31 4.29
C SER A 34 1.20 0.67 4.00
N ILE A 35 0.12 1.46 3.93
CA ILE A 35 -1.22 0.96 3.60
C ILE A 35 -1.25 0.36 2.20
N SER A 36 -0.72 1.08 1.20
CA SER A 36 -0.65 0.59 -0.18
C SER A 36 0.17 -0.69 -0.28
N ALA A 37 1.33 -0.77 0.38
CA ALA A 37 2.19 -1.96 0.35
C ALA A 37 1.52 -3.16 1.05
N ALA A 38 0.83 -2.93 2.18
CA ALA A 38 0.07 -3.99 2.86
C ALA A 38 -1.04 -4.53 1.96
N LEU A 39 -1.83 -3.67 1.32
CA LEU A 39 -2.89 -4.10 0.41
C LEU A 39 -2.35 -4.71 -0.88
N ALA A 40 -1.20 -4.26 -1.39
CA ALA A 40 -0.52 -4.89 -2.50
C ALA A 40 -0.08 -6.34 -2.18
N MET A 41 0.26 -6.65 -0.92
CA MET A 41 0.47 -8.04 -0.50
C MET A 41 -0.84 -8.84 -0.49
N VAL A 42 -1.96 -8.23 -0.09
CA VAL A 42 -3.28 -8.88 -0.09
C VAL A 42 -3.74 -9.25 -1.50
N ILE A 43 -3.44 -8.40 -2.50
CA ILE A 43 -3.78 -8.67 -3.91
C ILE A 43 -3.25 -10.02 -4.38
N LEU A 44 -2.05 -10.44 -3.97
CA LEU A 44 -1.46 -11.73 -4.34
C LEU A 44 -2.31 -12.95 -3.94
N GLY A 45 -3.11 -12.81 -2.87
CA GLY A 45 -4.00 -13.87 -2.38
C GLY A 45 -5.47 -13.66 -2.77
N ALA A 46 -5.83 -12.49 -3.27
CA ALA A 46 -7.20 -12.16 -3.69
C ALA A 46 -7.47 -12.67 -5.11
N LYS A 47 -8.74 -12.93 -5.43
CA LYS A 47 -9.18 -13.29 -6.79
C LYS A 47 -10.51 -12.63 -7.14
N GLY A 48 -10.78 -12.53 -8.44
CA GLY A 48 -12.07 -12.11 -8.97
C GLY A 48 -12.45 -10.69 -8.52
N ASN A 49 -13.68 -10.51 -8.05
CA ASN A 49 -14.17 -9.18 -7.68
C ASN A 49 -13.40 -8.56 -6.50
N THR A 50 -12.90 -9.38 -5.56
CA THR A 50 -12.10 -8.89 -4.44
C THR A 50 -10.80 -8.27 -4.92
N GLU A 51 -10.08 -8.95 -5.80
CA GLU A 51 -8.87 -8.44 -6.43
C GLU A 51 -9.13 -7.16 -7.22
N ALA A 52 -10.16 -7.17 -8.07
CA ALA A 52 -10.53 -6.03 -8.92
C ALA A 52 -10.87 -4.77 -8.10
N GLN A 53 -11.59 -4.92 -6.98
CA GLN A 53 -11.94 -3.79 -6.12
C GLN A 53 -10.70 -3.21 -5.42
N ILE A 54 -9.77 -4.04 -4.96
CA ILE A 54 -8.53 -3.57 -4.32
C ILE A 54 -7.66 -2.83 -5.35
N LEU A 55 -7.44 -3.42 -6.54
CA LEU A 55 -6.66 -2.78 -7.62
C LEU A 55 -7.22 -1.41 -7.99
N LYS A 56 -8.53 -1.34 -8.23
CA LYS A 56 -9.20 -0.09 -8.59
C LYS A 56 -9.13 0.96 -7.49
N THR A 57 -9.33 0.57 -6.23
CA THR A 57 -9.30 1.51 -5.09
C THR A 57 -7.90 2.10 -4.89
N LEU A 58 -6.85 1.32 -5.17
CA LEU A 58 -5.46 1.76 -5.08
C LEU A 58 -4.94 2.43 -6.36
N HIS A 59 -5.77 2.54 -7.41
CA HIS A 59 -5.38 3.02 -8.74
C HIS A 59 -4.23 2.21 -9.38
N LEU A 60 -4.17 0.92 -9.08
CA LEU A 60 -3.11 0.00 -9.55
C LEU A 60 -3.49 -0.81 -10.80
N ASP A 61 -4.71 -0.63 -11.31
CA ASP A 61 -5.27 -1.31 -12.47
C ASP A 61 -4.48 -1.09 -13.77
N GLU A 62 -3.77 0.04 -13.89
CA GLU A 62 -2.89 0.36 -15.03
C GLU A 62 -1.39 0.20 -14.71
N VAL A 63 -1.06 -0.34 -13.53
CA VAL A 63 0.34 -0.51 -13.10
C VAL A 63 0.78 -1.93 -13.40
N GLU A 64 1.70 -2.08 -14.35
CA GLU A 64 2.37 -3.36 -14.61
C GLU A 64 3.37 -3.71 -13.50
N ASP A 65 3.65 -5.00 -13.30
CA ASP A 65 4.65 -5.52 -12.36
C ASP A 65 4.53 -4.97 -10.93
N ILE A 66 3.29 -4.79 -10.45
CA ILE A 66 2.95 -4.16 -9.16
C ILE A 66 3.88 -4.63 -8.03
N HIS A 67 3.99 -5.95 -7.85
CA HIS A 67 4.74 -6.54 -6.74
C HIS A 67 6.25 -6.30 -6.87
N SER A 68 6.83 -6.46 -8.06
CA SER A 68 8.24 -6.17 -8.31
C SER A 68 8.57 -4.69 -8.06
N ARG A 69 7.64 -3.79 -8.42
CA ARG A 69 7.80 -2.35 -8.16
C ARG A 69 7.70 -2.03 -6.66
N PHE A 70 6.75 -2.60 -5.93
CA PHE A 70 6.65 -2.44 -4.48
C PHE A 70 7.84 -3.05 -3.73
N GLN A 71 8.36 -4.18 -4.19
CA GLN A 71 9.58 -4.80 -3.66
C GLN A 71 10.75 -3.83 -3.79
N LYS A 72 11.00 -3.30 -4.99
CA LYS A 72 12.06 -2.32 -5.23
C LYS A 72 11.89 -1.06 -4.35
N LEU A 73 10.68 -0.50 -4.29
CA LEU A 73 10.39 0.66 -3.47
C LEU A 73 10.65 0.39 -1.97
N THR A 74 10.27 -0.78 -1.48
CA THR A 74 10.49 -1.17 -0.08
C THR A 74 11.98 -1.32 0.24
N MET A 75 12.76 -1.89 -0.69
CA MET A 75 14.23 -1.98 -0.53
C MET A 75 14.88 -0.60 -0.52
N ASP A 76 14.45 0.30 -1.40
CA ASP A 76 14.98 1.67 -1.48
C ASP A 76 14.68 2.47 -0.21
N VAL A 77 13.45 2.33 0.34
CA VAL A 77 13.02 2.99 1.58
C VAL A 77 13.79 2.47 2.80
N ASN A 78 13.98 1.15 2.89
CA ASN A 78 14.64 0.49 4.02
C ASN A 78 16.17 0.39 3.87
N ARG A 79 16.79 1.26 3.06
CA ARG A 79 18.23 1.21 2.80
C ARG A 79 19.03 1.45 4.08
N SER A 80 19.92 0.51 4.42
CA SER A 80 20.63 0.48 5.70
C SER A 80 21.70 1.56 5.90
N ASN A 81 22.18 2.20 4.82
CA ASN A 81 23.25 3.20 4.85
C ASN A 81 22.74 4.63 4.60
N ALA A 82 21.44 4.86 4.78
CA ALA A 82 20.85 6.18 4.61
C ALA A 82 21.23 7.13 5.77
N PRO A 83 21.42 8.43 5.51
CA PRO A 83 21.64 9.43 6.57
C PRO A 83 20.32 9.82 7.28
N TYR A 84 19.40 8.87 7.42
CA TYR A 84 18.09 9.04 8.06
C TYR A 84 17.64 7.73 8.71
N LEU A 85 16.76 7.82 9.71
CA LEU A 85 16.08 6.67 10.29
C LEU A 85 14.67 6.55 9.68
N LEU A 86 14.49 5.57 8.80
CA LEU A 86 13.21 5.28 8.17
C LEU A 86 13.02 3.77 8.05
N HIS A 87 11.88 3.29 8.53
CA HIS A 87 11.52 1.88 8.47
C HIS A 87 10.11 1.72 7.93
N LEU A 88 9.97 0.88 6.91
CA LEU A 88 8.71 0.42 6.36
C LEU A 88 8.60 -1.08 6.56
N ALA A 89 7.76 -1.49 7.50
CA ALA A 89 7.50 -2.89 7.80
C ALA A 89 5.99 -3.17 7.70
N ASN A 90 5.63 -4.16 6.90
CA ASN A 90 4.25 -4.62 6.75
C ASN A 90 4.19 -6.11 7.08
N ARG A 91 3.12 -6.54 7.75
CA ARG A 91 2.93 -7.94 8.14
C ARG A 91 1.46 -8.34 8.01
N LEU A 92 1.21 -9.54 7.51
CA LEU A 92 -0.09 -10.18 7.53
C LEU A 92 -0.10 -11.25 8.63
N PHE A 93 -1.16 -11.28 9.43
CA PHE A 93 -1.35 -12.27 10.48
C PHE A 93 -2.53 -13.15 10.11
N GLY A 94 -2.27 -14.44 10.00
CA GLY A 94 -3.27 -15.46 9.71
C GLY A 94 -3.61 -16.29 10.95
N GLU A 95 -4.85 -16.75 11.04
CA GLU A 95 -5.25 -17.69 12.09
C GLU A 95 -4.48 -19.01 11.95
N LYS A 96 -4.01 -19.56 13.08
CA LYS A 96 -3.10 -20.73 13.10
C LYS A 96 -3.77 -22.00 12.60
N SER A 97 -5.08 -22.12 12.76
CA SER A 97 -5.84 -23.27 12.27
C SER A 97 -6.10 -23.24 10.76
N TYR A 98 -5.72 -22.16 10.08
CA TYR A 98 -5.92 -22.00 8.64
C TYR A 98 -4.67 -22.43 7.87
N SER A 99 -4.86 -23.25 6.84
CA SER A 99 -3.76 -23.66 5.95
C SER A 99 -3.54 -22.62 4.86
N PHE A 100 -2.34 -22.07 4.79
CA PHE A 100 -1.91 -21.21 3.68
C PHE A 100 -1.30 -22.07 2.57
N LEU A 101 -1.62 -21.71 1.32
CA LEU A 101 -1.15 -22.38 0.10
C LEU A 101 0.21 -21.83 -0.33
#